data_AF-A0A5J4THI8-F1
#
_entry.id   AF-A0A5J4THI8-F1
#
_cell.length_a   1.000
_cell.length_b   1.000
_cell.length_c   1.000
_cell.angle_alpha   90.00
_cell.angle_beta   90.00
_cell.angle_gamma   90.00
#
_symmetry.space_group_name_H-M   'P 1'
#
loop_
_entity.id
_entity.type
_entity.pdbx_description
1 polymer ?
#
loop_
_entity_poly.entity_id
_entity_poly.type
_entity_poly.pdbx_seq_one_letter_code
_entity_poly.pdbx_strand_id
1 'polypeptide(L)'
;MKNIFSNGASNYISASYEGEEFLFEGNTYEICNSASLYPNFGGAFYIEMSSYIIKLTFTRCIFSNNDAVKGDNIFIRYKELSQRVSRETFGGCTAVASSSHDQDNSFCFCLANDQTVFVDEREILHSSWKRQQSQDV
;
A
#
# COMPACT_ATOMS: atom_id res chain seq x y z
N MET A 1 -7.98 -0.65 -19.20
CA MET A 1 -8.00 -0.15 -17.81
C MET A 1 -9.09 -0.90 -17.06
N LYS A 2 -8.71 -1.77 -16.11
CA LYS A 2 -9.64 -2.65 -15.41
C LYS A 2 -9.74 -2.22 -13.93
N ASN A 3 -10.95 -2.02 -13.41
CA ASN A 3 -11.20 -1.74 -12.00
C ASN A 3 -11.82 -3.01 -11.38
N ILE A 4 -10.98 -3.92 -10.88
CA ILE A 4 -11.36 -5.31 -10.56
C ILE A 4 -11.37 -5.60 -9.05
N PHE A 5 -11.04 -4.62 -8.22
CA PHE A 5 -10.75 -4.88 -6.80
C PHE A 5 -11.87 -4.38 -5.91
N SER A 6 -12.23 -5.20 -4.92
CA SER A 6 -13.30 -4.89 -3.97
C SER A 6 -12.80 -3.90 -2.91
N ASN A 7 -13.73 -3.18 -2.28
CA ASN A 7 -13.45 -2.28 -1.16
C ASN A 7 -13.09 -3.02 0.15
N GLY A 8 -12.88 -4.34 0.09
CA GLY A 8 -12.59 -5.20 1.25
C GLY A 8 -11.10 -5.46 1.45
N ALA A 9 -10.77 -6.09 2.58
CA ALA A 9 -9.42 -6.34 3.06
C ALA A 9 -8.50 -7.07 2.03
N SER A 10 -7.25 -6.59 1.94
CA SER A 10 -6.12 -7.27 1.30
C SER A 10 -6.34 -7.71 -0.16
N ASN A 11 -6.29 -6.77 -1.08
CA ASN A 11 -6.32 -7.04 -2.52
C ASN A 11 -4.95 -7.59 -2.99
N TYR A 12 -4.98 -8.79 -3.57
CA TYR A 12 -3.85 -9.42 -4.24
C TYR A 12 -4.03 -9.35 -5.76
N ILE A 13 -2.98 -8.91 -6.46
CA ILE A 13 -2.92 -8.95 -7.93
C ILE A 13 -2.13 -10.19 -8.33
N SER A 14 -2.71 -11.06 -9.16
CA SER A 14 -2.08 -12.32 -9.59
C SER A 14 -1.21 -12.16 -10.84
N ALA A 15 -0.25 -13.08 -11.01
CA ALA A 15 0.63 -13.14 -12.18
C ALA A 15 -0.10 -13.32 -13.52
N SER A 16 -1.34 -13.81 -13.51
CA SER A 16 -2.19 -13.90 -14.71
C SER A 16 -2.49 -12.55 -15.36
N TYR A 17 -2.19 -11.43 -14.68
CA TYR A 17 -2.34 -10.08 -15.19
C TYR A 17 -1.04 -9.49 -15.75
N GLU A 18 -0.03 -10.30 -16.05
CA GLU A 18 1.23 -9.83 -16.65
C GLU A 18 0.99 -8.93 -17.87
N GLY A 19 1.70 -7.79 -17.91
CA GLY A 19 1.61 -6.79 -18.97
C GLY A 19 0.41 -5.84 -18.87
N GLU A 20 -0.50 -6.06 -17.92
CA GLU A 20 -1.69 -5.24 -17.75
C GLU A 20 -1.40 -3.94 -16.99
N GLU A 21 -2.33 -2.99 -17.14
CA GLU A 21 -2.30 -1.69 -16.47
C GLU A 21 -3.58 -1.48 -15.65
N PHE A 22 -3.37 -1.13 -14.38
CA PHE A 22 -4.42 -0.90 -13.41
C PHE A 22 -4.42 0.56 -12.95
N LEU A 23 -5.59 1.18 -13.05
CA LEU A 23 -5.88 2.48 -12.44
C LEU A 23 -6.88 2.27 -11.32
N PHE A 24 -6.49 2.71 -10.13
CA PHE A 24 -7.31 2.80 -8.95
C PHE A 24 -7.60 4.26 -8.69
N GLU A 25 -8.81 4.72 -9.00
CA GLU A 25 -9.16 6.13 -8.93
C GLU A 25 -10.41 6.37 -8.10
N GLY A 26 -10.31 7.24 -7.09
CA GLY A 26 -11.46 7.67 -6.30
C GLY A 26 -12.07 6.57 -5.43
N ASN A 27 -11.31 5.53 -5.11
CA ASN A 27 -11.75 4.40 -4.31
C ASN A 27 -11.49 4.62 -2.82
N THR A 28 -12.35 4.06 -1.97
CA THR A 28 -12.15 3.93 -0.53
C THR A 28 -11.95 2.47 -0.17
N TYR A 29 -10.86 2.18 0.54
CA TYR A 29 -10.52 0.86 1.06
C TYR A 29 -10.66 0.89 2.57
N GLU A 30 -11.54 0.04 3.10
CA GLU A 30 -11.82 -0.04 4.54
C GLU A 30 -11.33 -1.37 5.09
N ILE A 31 -11.03 -1.41 6.40
CA ILE A 31 -10.67 -2.65 7.11
C ILE A 31 -9.42 -3.28 6.46
N CYS A 32 -8.37 -2.47 6.32
CA CYS A 32 -7.14 -2.83 5.65
C CYS A 32 -6.31 -3.73 6.58
N ASN A 33 -6.25 -5.04 6.30
CA ASN A 33 -5.54 -6.02 7.12
C ASN A 33 -4.34 -6.61 6.38
N SER A 34 -3.36 -7.14 7.10
CA SER A 34 -2.31 -7.95 6.44
C SER A 34 -2.93 -9.11 5.65
N ALA A 35 -2.45 -9.32 4.42
CA ALA A 35 -2.87 -10.47 3.63
C ALA A 35 -2.53 -11.78 4.37
N SER A 36 -3.42 -12.78 4.33
CA SER A 36 -3.20 -14.07 5.01
C SER A 36 -1.94 -14.80 4.54
N LEU A 37 -1.61 -14.68 3.25
CA LEU A 37 -0.39 -15.23 2.64
C LEU A 37 0.88 -14.49 3.08
N TYR A 38 0.75 -13.24 3.52
CA TYR A 38 1.86 -12.36 3.91
C TYR A 38 1.46 -11.56 5.15
N PRO A 39 1.31 -12.23 6.32
CA PRO A 39 0.69 -11.64 7.51
C PRO A 39 1.47 -10.44 8.08
N ASN A 40 2.67 -10.20 7.57
CA ASN A 40 3.58 -9.16 8.01
C ASN A 40 3.69 -7.99 7.01
N PHE A 41 2.89 -7.90 5.95
CA PHE A 41 3.07 -6.88 4.91
C PHE A 41 1.75 -6.40 4.30
N GLY A 42 1.65 -5.09 4.07
CA GLY A 42 0.52 -4.42 3.43
C GLY A 42 -0.77 -4.50 4.26
N GLY A 43 -1.76 -3.67 3.90
CA GLY A 43 -3.09 -3.67 4.53
C GLY A 43 -4.21 -3.74 3.49
N ALA A 44 -4.27 -2.76 2.61
CA ALA A 44 -5.24 -2.74 1.52
C ALA A 44 -4.75 -3.52 0.31
N PHE A 45 -3.44 -3.45 0.04
CA PHE A 45 -2.82 -4.08 -1.12
C PHE A 45 -1.52 -4.79 -0.74
N TYR A 46 -1.38 -6.00 -1.27
CA TYR A 46 -0.12 -6.72 -1.36
C TYR A 46 0.10 -7.11 -2.83
N ILE A 47 1.18 -6.62 -3.43
CA ILE A 47 1.46 -6.80 -4.85
C ILE A 47 2.84 -7.44 -4.99
N GLU A 48 2.90 -8.64 -5.56
CA GLU A 48 4.14 -9.42 -5.71
C GLU A 48 4.54 -9.48 -7.18
N MET A 49 5.38 -8.53 -7.62
CA MET A 49 5.89 -8.42 -8.99
C MET A 49 7.27 -9.09 -9.17
N SER A 50 7.64 -10.05 -8.32
CA SER A 50 8.92 -10.76 -8.47
C SER A 50 9.00 -11.66 -9.71
N SER A 51 7.86 -12.17 -10.19
CA SER A 51 7.81 -13.09 -11.34
C SER A 51 7.13 -12.53 -12.59
N TYR A 52 6.56 -11.33 -12.52
CA TYR A 52 5.85 -10.69 -13.63
C TYR A 52 5.84 -9.17 -13.47
N ILE A 53 5.44 -8.45 -14.53
CA ILE A 53 5.39 -6.99 -14.55
C ILE A 53 3.96 -6.52 -14.78
N ILE A 54 3.50 -5.55 -13.97
CA ILE A 54 2.27 -4.80 -14.18
C ILE A 54 2.52 -3.31 -14.02
N LYS A 55 1.64 -2.48 -14.59
CA LYS A 55 1.62 -1.04 -14.34
C LYS A 55 0.51 -0.70 -13.37
N LEU A 56 0.84 0.15 -12.40
CA LEU A 56 -0.06 0.54 -11.33
C LEU A 56 -0.15 2.06 -11.30
N THR A 57 -1.35 2.58 -11.08
CA THR A 57 -1.58 3.97 -10.74
C THR A 57 -2.69 4.06 -9.73
N PHE A 58 -2.44 4.72 -8.61
CA PHE A 58 -3.38 5.00 -7.55
C PHE A 58 -3.59 6.51 -7.49
N THR A 59 -4.81 6.96 -7.72
CA THR A 59 -5.14 8.38 -7.64
C THR A 59 -6.35 8.61 -6.73
N ARG A 60 -6.26 9.59 -5.84
CA ARG A 60 -7.40 9.98 -4.98
C ARG A 60 -7.99 8.81 -4.18
N CYS A 61 -7.14 7.87 -3.74
CA CYS A 61 -7.56 6.74 -2.92
C CYS A 61 -7.60 7.11 -1.44
N ILE A 62 -8.59 6.57 -0.72
CA ILE A 62 -8.70 6.72 0.73
C ILE A 62 -8.55 5.35 1.37
N PHE A 63 -7.64 5.22 2.34
CA PHE A 63 -7.44 3.98 3.11
C PHE A 63 -7.92 4.21 4.54
N SER A 64 -8.75 3.34 5.12
CA SER A 64 -9.23 3.52 6.51
C SER A 64 -9.11 2.24 7.31
N ASN A 65 -8.95 2.39 8.63
CA ASN A 65 -8.81 1.28 9.59
C ASN A 65 -7.73 0.29 9.13
N ASN A 66 -6.47 0.77 9.05
CA ASN A 66 -5.34 -0.07 8.69
C ASN A 66 -4.79 -0.80 9.93
N ASP A 67 -5.06 -2.09 10.00
CA ASP A 67 -4.58 -3.01 11.04
C ASP A 67 -3.44 -3.91 10.51
N ALA A 68 -2.80 -3.53 9.40
CA ALA A 68 -1.61 -4.18 8.89
C ALA A 68 -0.49 -4.24 9.94
N VAL A 69 0.13 -5.41 10.12
CA VAL A 69 1.18 -5.65 11.14
C VAL A 69 2.37 -4.69 11.02
N LYS A 70 2.67 -4.20 9.81
CA LYS A 70 3.73 -3.21 9.58
C LYS A 70 3.23 -1.79 9.36
N GLY A 71 1.92 -1.57 9.27
CA GLY A 71 1.30 -0.26 9.06
C GLY A 71 1.36 0.27 7.61
N ASP A 72 1.86 -0.51 6.66
CA ASP A 72 1.84 -0.10 5.25
C ASP A 72 0.43 -0.26 4.68
N ASN A 73 -0.14 0.75 4.03
CA ASN A 73 -1.41 0.60 3.31
C ASN A 73 -1.23 -0.28 2.08
N ILE A 74 -0.11 -0.05 1.37
CA ILE A 74 0.26 -0.74 0.14
C ILE A 74 1.66 -1.30 0.32
N PHE A 75 1.81 -2.60 0.07
CA PHE A 75 3.10 -3.24 -0.06
C PHE A 75 3.30 -3.75 -1.49
N ILE A 76 4.45 -3.43 -2.09
CA ILE A 76 4.83 -3.86 -3.43
C ILE A 76 6.20 -4.51 -3.37
N ARG A 77 6.26 -5.79 -3.69
CA ARG A 77 7.51 -6.48 -3.96
C ARG A 77 7.83 -6.44 -5.44
N TYR A 78 9.07 -6.13 -5.78
CA TYR A 78 9.60 -6.12 -7.13
C TYR A 78 10.89 -6.94 -7.20
N LYS A 79 11.30 -7.37 -8.40
CA LYS A 79 12.56 -8.10 -8.60
C LYS A 79 13.69 -7.12 -8.97
N GLU A 80 13.48 -6.37 -10.04
CA GLU A 80 14.47 -5.47 -10.64
C GLU A 80 14.16 -4.01 -10.32
N LEU A 81 15.19 -3.16 -10.20
CA LEU A 81 15.01 -1.73 -9.93
C LEU A 81 14.17 -1.00 -10.98
N SER A 82 14.14 -1.50 -12.23
CA SER A 82 13.31 -0.96 -13.31
C SER A 82 11.81 -1.15 -13.09
N GLN A 83 11.40 -2.10 -12.24
CA GLN A 83 10.00 -2.32 -11.86
C GLN A 83 9.56 -1.47 -10.67
N ARG A 84 10.50 -0.76 -10.02
CA ARG A 84 10.19 0.09 -8.87
C ARG A 84 9.25 1.21 -9.31
N VAL A 85 8.06 1.25 -8.71
CA VAL A 85 7.12 2.34 -8.92
C VAL A 85 7.61 3.61 -8.24
N SER A 86 7.33 4.76 -8.85
CA SER A 86 7.70 6.06 -8.33
C SER A 86 6.61 6.61 -7.40
N ARG A 87 6.94 7.61 -6.57
CA ARG A 87 6.00 8.18 -5.59
C ARG A 87 4.76 8.81 -6.24
N GLU A 88 4.91 9.32 -7.47
CA GLU A 88 3.83 9.91 -8.27
C GLU A 88 2.72 8.89 -8.59
N THR A 89 3.05 7.59 -8.52
CA THR A 89 2.09 6.48 -8.65
C THR A 89 0.96 6.57 -7.62
N PHE A 90 1.16 7.23 -6.49
CA PHE A 90 0.19 7.33 -5.38
C PHE A 90 -0.37 8.75 -5.23
N GLY A 91 -0.55 9.46 -6.35
CA GLY A 91 -1.00 10.85 -6.37
C GLY A 91 -2.34 11.07 -5.66
N GLY A 92 -2.36 11.89 -4.61
CA GLY A 92 -3.60 12.20 -3.87
C GLY A 92 -4.17 11.03 -3.04
N CYS A 93 -3.43 9.93 -2.85
CA CYS A 93 -3.76 8.92 -1.86
C CYS A 93 -3.61 9.48 -0.43
N THR A 94 -4.52 9.10 0.46
CA THR A 94 -4.55 9.47 1.88
C THR A 94 -5.05 8.28 2.72
N ALA A 95 -4.72 8.23 4.00
CA ALA A 95 -5.43 7.34 4.91
C ALA A 95 -6.21 8.12 5.99
N VAL A 96 -7.30 7.54 6.44
CA VAL A 96 -8.07 8.03 7.58
C VAL A 96 -7.41 7.48 8.82
N ALA A 97 -7.04 8.38 9.71
CA ALA A 97 -6.48 8.03 11.00
C ALA A 97 -7.30 8.66 12.13
N SER A 98 -7.11 8.15 13.35
CA SER A 98 -7.89 8.51 14.54
C SER A 98 -7.67 9.95 15.02
N SER A 99 -6.51 10.54 14.76
CA SER A 99 -6.17 11.90 15.15
C SER A 99 -5.62 12.71 13.97
N SER A 100 -5.66 14.04 14.05
CA SER A 100 -5.05 14.91 13.03
C SER A 100 -3.54 14.67 12.90
N HIS A 101 -2.86 14.32 14.00
CA HIS A 101 -1.44 13.97 13.98
C HIS A 101 -1.17 12.66 13.21
N ASP A 102 -2.02 11.65 13.41
CA ASP A 102 -1.93 10.39 12.66
C ASP A 102 -2.39 10.56 11.21
N GLN A 103 -3.26 11.55 10.96
CA GLN A 103 -3.77 11.87 9.64
C GLN A 103 -2.68 12.46 8.74
N ASP A 104 -1.76 13.24 9.31
CA ASP A 104 -0.57 13.76 8.62
C ASP A 104 0.41 12.64 8.21
N ASN A 105 0.43 11.52 8.94
CA ASN A 105 1.28 10.33 8.70
C ASN A 105 0.53 9.15 8.07
N SER A 106 -0.66 9.40 7.53
CA SER A 106 -1.68 8.36 7.38
C SER A 106 -1.43 7.39 6.23
N PHE A 107 -0.88 7.88 5.12
CA PHE A 107 -0.57 7.06 3.96
C PHE A 107 0.89 6.60 3.97
N CYS A 108 1.09 5.29 4.14
CA CYS A 108 2.38 4.64 4.08
C CYS A 108 2.38 3.58 2.96
N PHE A 109 3.45 3.55 2.18
CA PHE A 109 3.71 2.45 1.26
C PHE A 109 5.12 1.93 1.40
N CYS A 110 5.27 0.63 1.15
CA CYS A 110 6.54 -0.06 1.21
C CYS A 110 6.80 -0.75 -0.12
N LEU A 111 7.98 -0.49 -0.68
CA LEU A 111 8.52 -1.12 -1.87
C LEU A 111 9.73 -1.96 -1.46
N ALA A 112 9.79 -3.22 -1.84
CA ALA A 112 10.91 -4.09 -1.47
C ALA A 112 11.36 -5.00 -2.61
N ASN A 113 12.65 -5.31 -2.65
CA ASN A 113 13.19 -6.47 -3.36
C ASN A 113 14.13 -7.26 -2.44
N ASP A 114 14.82 -8.27 -2.96
CA ASP A 114 15.69 -9.14 -2.15
C ASP A 114 16.93 -8.41 -1.59
N GLN A 115 17.23 -7.19 -2.07
CA GLN A 115 18.44 -6.43 -1.70
C GLN A 115 18.14 -5.11 -0.98
N THR A 116 16.97 -4.53 -1.19
CA THR A 116 16.63 -3.17 -0.78
C THR A 116 15.18 -3.10 -0.31
N VAL A 117 14.96 -2.32 0.74
CA VAL A 117 13.62 -1.95 1.21
C VAL A 117 13.54 -0.43 1.18
N PHE A 118 12.50 0.09 0.55
CA PHE A 118 12.18 1.49 0.49
C PHE A 118 10.80 1.70 1.09
N VAL A 119 10.76 2.42 2.20
CA VAL A 119 9.53 2.85 2.85
C VAL A 119 9.43 4.35 2.65
N ASP A 120 8.31 4.80 2.09
CA ASP A 120 8.00 6.22 1.96
C ASP A 120 6.78 6.49 2.83
N GLU A 121 7.10 7.07 3.98
CA GLU A 121 6.18 7.80 4.83
C GLU A 121 6.25 9.23 4.31
N ARG A 122 5.14 9.85 3.88
CA ARG A 122 5.20 11.25 3.43
C ARG A 122 5.60 12.16 4.62
N GLU A 123 6.91 12.44 4.77
CA GLU A 123 7.62 13.53 5.51
C GLU A 123 6.72 14.49 6.34
N ILE A 124 6.84 14.77 7.65
CA ILE A 124 7.93 14.83 8.66
C ILE A 124 7.27 14.81 10.06
N LEU A 125 7.82 14.04 11.02
CA LEU A 125 8.18 14.47 12.39
C LEU A 125 8.82 13.29 13.15
N HIS A 126 10.13 13.13 13.02
CA HIS A 126 11.07 12.56 14.01
C HIS A 126 10.64 11.38 14.94
N SER A 127 9.85 10.42 14.46
CA SER A 127 9.67 9.12 15.16
C SER A 127 9.21 8.00 14.23
N SER A 128 9.88 7.79 13.10
CA SER A 128 9.59 6.66 12.21
C SER A 128 10.15 5.35 12.79
N TRP A 129 9.31 4.48 13.35
CA TRP A 129 9.59 3.03 13.32
C TRP A 129 8.38 2.09 13.50
N LYS A 130 7.19 2.42 12.96
CA LYS A 130 5.90 1.69 13.11
C LYS A 130 5.13 2.00 14.40
N ARG A 131 4.04 2.75 14.25
CA ARG A 131 2.84 2.62 15.08
C ARG A 131 1.62 2.88 14.19
N GLN A 132 1.12 1.81 13.59
CA GLN A 132 -0.31 1.68 13.26
C GLN A 132 -0.83 0.42 13.96
N GLN A 133 -0.50 0.28 15.25
CA GLN A 133 -1.28 -0.60 16.11
C GLN A 133 -2.24 0.34 16.84
N SER A 134 -3.49 0.31 16.41
CA SER A 134 -4.60 0.93 17.12
C SER A 134 -4.63 0.38 18.54
N GLN A 135 -4.24 1.17 19.53
CA GLN A 135 -4.73 1.06 20.91
C GLN A 135 -4.51 2.40 21.62
N ASP A 136 -5.52 3.27 21.57
CA ASP A 136 -5.83 4.13 22.70
C ASP A 136 -7.24 3.74 23.17
N VAL A 137 -7.29 3.02 24.30
CA VAL A 137 -8.38 3.10 25.28
C VAL A 137 -7.78 3.73 26.53
#